data_AF-A0A940FUU0-F1
#
_entry.id   AF-A0A940FUU0-F1
#
_cell.length_a   1.000
_cell.length_b   1.000
_cell.length_c   1.000
_cell.angle_alpha   90.00
_cell.angle_beta   90.00
_cell.angle_gamma   90.00
#
_symmetry.space_group_name_H-M   'P 1'
#
loop_
_entity.id
_entity.type
_entity.pdbx_description
1 polymer ?
#
loop_
_entity_poly.entity_id
_entity_poly.type
_entity_poly.pdbx_seq_one_letter_code
_entity_poly.pdbx_strand_id
1 'polypeptide(L)'
;MFGFFKNKHEVKVPLQNWRIPVADEYRKIVNEDSIQFVNADESICLYFSVLIVSGNSLFSQDVFTSKAPSVNRVANGWAFKATKSGGKELLVCVFCFINDSDEALMRKLYEEIVYTGK
;
A
#
# COMPACT_ATOMS: atom_id res chain seq x y z
N MET A 1 44.29 5.64 7.74
CA MET A 1 43.27 6.63 7.32
C MET A 1 42.02 5.83 6.96
N PHE A 2 41.11 5.64 7.92
CA PHE A 2 39.94 4.77 7.73
C PHE A 2 38.82 5.55 7.05
N GLY A 3 38.48 5.14 5.83
CA GLY A 3 37.40 5.73 5.05
C GLY A 3 36.05 5.42 5.69
N PHE A 4 35.38 6.46 6.19
CA PHE A 4 33.97 6.41 6.55
C PHE A 4 33.15 6.31 5.25
N PHE A 5 32.76 5.10 4.86
CA PHE A 5 31.62 4.94 3.96
C PHE A 5 30.36 5.35 4.73
N LYS A 6 29.98 6.62 4.60
CA LYS A 6 28.61 7.04 4.91
C LYS A 6 27.71 6.26 3.96
N ASN A 7 27.07 5.20 4.44
CA ASN A 7 25.89 4.63 3.80
C ASN A 7 24.88 5.78 3.67
N LYS A 8 24.81 6.39 2.48
CA LYS A 8 23.65 7.18 2.11
C LYS A 8 22.50 6.19 2.08
N HIS A 9 21.74 6.11 3.18
CA HIS A 9 20.38 5.63 3.10
C HIS A 9 19.68 6.60 2.17
N GLU A 10 19.57 6.25 0.88
CA GLU A 10 18.59 6.87 0.02
C GLU A 10 17.26 6.64 0.72
N VAL A 11 16.66 7.72 1.19
CA VAL A 11 15.28 7.72 1.67
C VAL A 11 14.46 7.35 0.45
N LYS A 12 14.15 6.07 0.29
CA LYS A 12 13.23 5.60 -0.75
C LYS A 12 11.93 6.32 -0.49
N VAL A 13 11.46 7.10 -1.46
CA VAL A 13 10.13 7.71 -1.37
C VAL A 13 9.13 6.56 -1.48
N PRO A 14 8.39 6.21 -0.41
CA PRO A 14 7.43 5.13 -0.50
C PRO A 14 6.39 5.47 -1.58
N LEU A 15 6.03 4.48 -2.41
CA LEU A 15 5.03 4.55 -3.47
C LEU A 15 5.40 5.36 -4.73
N GLN A 16 6.68 5.69 -4.97
CA GLN A 16 7.09 6.48 -6.14
C GLN A 16 6.62 5.91 -7.49
N ASN A 17 6.50 4.59 -7.61
CA ASN A 17 6.08 3.90 -8.82
C ASN A 17 4.60 3.52 -8.83
N TRP A 18 3.80 4.04 -7.89
CA TRP A 18 2.37 3.73 -7.78
C TRP A 18 1.55 5.01 -7.80
N ARG A 19 0.59 5.09 -8.73
CA ARG A 19 -0.45 6.10 -8.71
C ARG A 19 -1.62 5.61 -7.87
N ILE A 20 -1.87 6.30 -6.76
CA ILE A 20 -2.96 6.00 -5.84
C ILE A 20 -3.93 7.18 -5.84
N PRO A 21 -5.18 7.00 -6.32
CA PRO A 21 -6.16 8.08 -6.44
C PRO A 21 -6.88 8.31 -5.11
N VAL A 22 -6.12 8.65 -4.05
CA VAL A 22 -6.73 9.12 -2.79
C VAL A 22 -7.10 10.59 -2.94
N ALA A 23 -8.30 10.96 -2.49
CA ALA A 23 -8.76 12.35 -2.52
C ALA A 23 -7.96 13.24 -1.56
N ASP A 24 -7.84 14.53 -1.89
CA ASP A 24 -7.01 15.48 -1.16
C ASP A 24 -7.55 15.79 0.26
N GLU A 25 -8.81 15.47 0.55
CA GLU A 25 -9.37 15.60 1.90
C GLU A 25 -8.76 14.63 2.93
N TYR A 26 -8.04 13.60 2.49
CA TYR A 26 -7.37 12.68 3.40
C TYR A 26 -6.08 13.29 3.93
N ARG A 27 -5.93 13.26 5.26
CA ARG A 27 -4.65 13.56 5.90
C ARG A 27 -3.65 12.45 5.58
N LYS A 28 -2.55 12.81 4.91
CA LYS A 28 -1.43 11.92 4.60
C LYS A 28 -0.42 11.86 5.76
N ILE A 29 -0.06 10.65 6.17
CA ILE A 29 0.96 10.35 7.18
C ILE A 29 2.04 9.50 6.49
N VAL A 30 3.29 9.97 6.52
CA VAL A 30 4.43 9.28 5.91
C VAL A 30 5.26 8.64 7.02
N ASN A 31 5.35 7.31 6.99
CA ASN A 31 6.23 6.53 7.86
C ASN A 31 7.48 6.10 7.08
N GLU A 32 8.43 5.46 7.76
CA GLU A 32 9.68 4.99 7.15
C GLU A 32 9.43 4.06 5.94
N ASP A 33 8.56 3.06 6.11
CA ASP A 33 8.30 2.03 5.08
C ASP A 33 6.86 2.02 4.54
N SER A 34 6.06 3.05 4.86
CA SER A 34 4.65 3.06 4.48
C SER A 34 4.05 4.46 4.43
N ILE A 35 2.93 4.59 3.74
CA ILE A 35 2.09 5.78 3.76
C ILE A 35 0.71 5.38 4.24
N GLN A 36 0.16 6.21 5.12
CA GLN A 36 -1.19 6.09 5.61
C GLN A 36 -1.99 7.34 5.21
N PHE A 37 -3.25 7.14 4.83
CA PHE A 37 -4.20 8.21 4.58
C PHE A 37 -5.39 8.03 5.51
N VAL A 38 -5.80 9.10 6.17
CA VAL A 38 -6.92 9.08 7.12
C VAL A 38 -7.89 10.18 6.74
N ASN A 39 -9.18 9.87 6.64
CA ASN A 39 -10.20 10.88 6.37
C ASN A 39 -10.45 11.76 7.62
N ALA A 40 -11.24 12.83 7.44
CA ALA A 40 -11.41 13.86 8.46
C ALA A 40 -12.03 13.36 9.78
N ASP A 41 -12.94 12.40 9.73
CA ASP A 41 -13.61 11.81 10.89
C ASP A 41 -12.93 10.53 11.41
N GLU A 42 -11.80 10.17 10.82
CA GLU A 42 -11.00 8.97 11.11
C GLU A 42 -11.76 7.64 10.95
N SER A 43 -12.92 7.65 10.26
CA SER A 43 -13.70 6.45 9.99
C SER A 43 -13.10 5.57 8.89
N ILE A 44 -12.24 6.13 8.03
CA ILE A 44 -11.52 5.42 6.97
C ILE A 44 -10.02 5.67 7.12
N CYS A 45 -9.27 4.57 7.15
CA CYS A 45 -7.82 4.56 7.19
C CYS A 45 -7.27 3.66 6.07
N LEU A 46 -6.45 4.22 5.19
CA LEU A 46 -5.85 3.53 4.06
C LEU A 46 -4.36 3.40 4.30
N TYR A 47 -3.85 2.17 4.35
CA TYR A 47 -2.44 1.88 4.55
C TYR A 47 -1.83 1.25 3.30
N PHE A 48 -0.68 1.78 2.91
CA PHE A 48 0.08 1.35 1.75
C PHE A 48 1.54 1.11 2.11
N SER A 49 2.07 -0.04 1.72
CA SER A 49 3.51 -0.34 1.82
C SER A 49 3.99 -1.05 0.56
N VAL A 50 5.27 -0.88 0.23
CA VAL A 50 5.88 -1.48 -0.96
C VAL A 50 6.94 -2.46 -0.53
N LEU A 51 6.82 -3.69 -1.01
CA LEU A 51 7.88 -4.70 -0.91
C LEU A 51 8.61 -4.79 -2.25
N ILE A 52 9.94 -4.76 -2.22
CA ILE A 52 10.77 -4.93 -3.41
C ILE A 52 11.22 -6.38 -3.48
N VAL A 53 10.88 -7.06 -4.57
CA VAL A 53 11.28 -8.44 -4.81
C VAL A 53 12.65 -8.44 -5.51
N SER A 54 13.68 -8.86 -4.78
CA SER A 54 15.03 -9.06 -5.32
C SER A 54 15.34 -10.55 -5.44
N GLY A 55 15.68 -11.00 -6.65
CA GLY A 55 16.03 -12.41 -6.94
C GLY A 55 15.35 -12.94 -8.20
N ASN A 56 15.70 -14.17 -8.59
CA ASN A 56 15.19 -14.82 -9.81
C ASN A 56 13.87 -15.60 -9.57
N SER A 57 13.02 -15.12 -8.67
CA SER A 57 11.84 -15.85 -8.19
C SER A 57 10.54 -15.22 -8.71
N LEU A 58 10.23 -15.46 -9.98
CA LEU A 58 8.86 -15.31 -10.52
C LEU A 58 7.82 -15.93 -9.56
N PHE A 59 8.17 -17.08 -8.96
CA PHE A 59 7.37 -17.77 -7.93
C PHE A 59 7.02 -16.95 -6.68
N SER A 60 7.85 -15.98 -6.28
CA SER A 60 7.59 -15.22 -5.05
C SER A 60 6.53 -14.14 -5.25
N GLN A 61 6.47 -13.49 -6.42
CA GLN A 61 5.41 -12.51 -6.69
C GLN A 61 4.04 -13.19 -6.80
N ASP A 62 3.98 -14.33 -7.51
CA ASP A 62 2.74 -15.08 -7.73
C ASP A 62 2.10 -15.57 -6.41
N VAL A 63 2.89 -15.96 -5.41
CA VAL A 63 2.36 -16.38 -4.11
C VAL A 63 1.71 -15.22 -3.34
N PHE A 64 2.20 -13.99 -3.51
CA PHE A 64 1.62 -12.83 -2.84
C PHE A 64 0.44 -12.20 -3.60
N THR A 65 0.38 -12.35 -4.92
CA THR A 65 -0.71 -11.82 -5.76
C THR A 65 -1.83 -12.82 -6.03
N SER A 66 -1.57 -14.12 -5.87
CA SER A 66 -2.60 -15.17 -6.03
C SER A 66 -3.68 -15.13 -4.95
N LYS A 67 -3.45 -14.41 -3.85
CA LYS A 67 -4.49 -14.15 -2.85
C LYS A 67 -5.43 -13.07 -3.37
N ALA A 68 -6.67 -13.46 -3.64
CA ALA A 68 -7.74 -12.53 -3.94
C ALA A 68 -7.90 -11.49 -2.80
N PRO A 69 -8.27 -10.24 -3.13
CA PRO A 69 -8.66 -9.25 -2.13
C PRO A 69 -9.70 -9.81 -1.16
N SER A 70 -9.51 -9.57 0.12
CA SER A 70 -10.39 -10.10 1.18
C SER A 70 -10.91 -8.97 2.06
N VAL A 71 -12.16 -9.08 2.47
CA VAL A 71 -12.81 -8.17 3.42
C VAL A 71 -13.16 -8.97 4.65
N ASN A 72 -12.65 -8.55 5.80
CA ASN A 72 -12.88 -9.24 7.06
C ASN A 72 -13.33 -8.25 8.12
N ARG A 73 -14.25 -8.69 8.99
CA ARG A 73 -14.67 -7.90 10.14
C ARG A 73 -13.54 -7.87 11.18
N VAL A 74 -13.27 -6.69 11.73
CA VAL A 74 -12.27 -6.42 12.79
C VAL A 74 -12.96 -5.72 13.96
N ALA A 75 -12.24 -5.49 15.06
CA ALA A 75 -12.82 -4.99 16.31
C ALA A 75 -13.69 -3.73 16.15
N ASN A 76 -13.30 -2.81 15.26
CA ASN A 76 -13.95 -1.51 15.09
C ASN A 76 -14.50 -1.28 13.67
N GLY A 77 -14.83 -2.34 12.93
CA GLY A 77 -15.37 -2.22 11.57
C GLY A 77 -14.86 -3.33 10.66
N TRP A 78 -14.34 -2.93 9.50
CA TRP A 78 -13.91 -3.82 8.43
C TRP A 78 -12.49 -3.54 8.01
N ALA A 79 -11.81 -4.57 7.53
CA ALA A 79 -10.50 -4.48 6.91
C ALA A 79 -10.54 -5.14 5.53
N PHE A 80 -10.40 -4.33 4.48
CA PHE A 80 -10.12 -4.77 3.12
C PHE A 80 -8.60 -4.92 2.96
N LYS A 81 -8.13 -6.13 2.64
CA LYS A 81 -6.71 -6.46 2.47
C LYS A 81 -6.48 -6.97 1.06
N ALA A 82 -5.54 -6.36 0.35
CA ALA A 82 -5.22 -6.72 -1.03
C ALA A 82 -3.76 -6.44 -1.37
N THR A 83 -3.30 -7.01 -2.47
CA THR A 83 -1.95 -6.83 -2.99
C THR A 83 -1.98 -6.62 -4.50
N LYS A 84 -1.14 -5.71 -5.03
CA LYS A 84 -0.90 -5.55 -6.46
C LYS A 84 0.58 -5.73 -6.78
N SER A 85 0.90 -6.34 -7.91
CA SER A 85 2.27 -6.37 -8.44
C SER A 85 2.47 -5.37 -9.57
N GLY A 86 3.69 -4.88 -9.69
CA GLY A 86 4.12 -4.00 -10.78
C GLY A 86 5.65 -3.96 -10.86
N GLY A 87 6.23 -4.31 -12.00
CA GLY A 87 7.69 -4.43 -12.13
C GLY A 87 8.28 -5.40 -11.10
N LYS A 88 9.20 -4.91 -10.27
CA LYS A 88 9.80 -5.66 -9.13
C LYS A 88 9.14 -5.35 -7.78
N GLU A 89 8.00 -4.68 -7.78
CA GLU A 89 7.33 -4.22 -6.58
C GLU A 89 6.03 -4.97 -6.32
N LEU A 90 5.75 -5.18 -5.04
CA LEU A 90 4.47 -5.61 -4.54
C LEU A 90 3.92 -4.50 -3.65
N LEU A 91 2.80 -3.92 -4.04
CA LEU A 91 2.03 -3.01 -3.23
C LEU A 91 1.12 -3.79 -2.30
N VAL A 92 1.26 -3.56 -1.00
CA VAL A 92 0.36 -4.07 0.04
C VAL A 92 -0.64 -2.97 0.40
N CYS A 93 -1.93 -3.27 0.31
CA CYS A 93 -3.04 -2.37 0.61
C CYS A 93 -3.85 -2.92 1.79
N VAL A 94 -4.05 -2.11 2.83
CA VAL A 94 -4.96 -2.41 3.94
C VAL A 94 -5.85 -1.21 4.18
N PHE A 95 -7.15 -1.35 3.90
CA PHE A 95 -8.14 -0.30 4.10
C PHE A 95 -9.04 -0.69 5.26
N CYS A 96 -9.01 0.11 6.31
CA CYS A 96 -9.89 -0.02 7.46
C CYS A 96 -11.03 0.98 7.33
N PHE A 97 -12.26 0.55 7.52
CA PHE A 97 -13.45 1.40 7.43
C PHE A 97 -14.53 0.92 8.40
N ILE A 98 -15.32 1.85 8.94
CA ILE A 98 -16.33 1.54 9.96
C ILE A 98 -17.64 1.08 9.32
N ASN A 99 -18.09 1.71 8.22
CA ASN A 99 -19.42 1.48 7.66
C ASN A 99 -19.40 0.43 6.54
N ASP A 100 -20.33 -0.51 6.57
CA ASP A 100 -20.48 -1.55 5.53
C ASP A 100 -20.64 -0.96 4.10
N SER A 101 -21.26 0.22 3.99
CA SER A 101 -21.44 0.92 2.71
C SER A 101 -20.13 1.34 2.04
N ASP A 102 -19.05 1.48 2.81
CA ASP A 102 -17.75 1.93 2.30
C ASP A 102 -17.00 0.80 1.58
N GLU A 103 -17.45 -0.45 1.67
CA GLU A 103 -16.78 -1.58 1.01
C GLU A 103 -16.69 -1.39 -0.51
N ALA A 104 -17.77 -0.96 -1.15
CA ALA A 104 -17.80 -0.72 -2.60
C ALA A 104 -16.82 0.39 -3.01
N LEU A 105 -16.72 1.45 -2.19
CA LEU A 105 -15.77 2.54 -2.38
C LEU A 105 -14.33 2.03 -2.26
N MET A 106 -14.05 1.24 -1.23
CA MET A 106 -12.71 0.65 -0.99
C MET A 106 -12.27 -0.27 -2.13
N ARG A 107 -13.19 -1.08 -2.67
CA ARG A 107 -12.94 -1.93 -3.84
C ARG A 107 -12.61 -1.11 -5.08
N LYS A 108 -13.42 -0.09 -5.37
CA LYS A 108 -13.20 0.81 -6.51
C LYS A 108 -11.86 1.54 -6.39
N LEU A 109 -11.55 2.08 -5.21
CA LEU A 109 -10.27 2.73 -4.93
C LEU A 109 -9.11 1.77 -5.22
N TYR A 110 -9.18 0.52 -4.76
CA TYR A 110 -8.17 -0.49 -5.03
C TYR A 110 -8.01 -0.77 -6.54
N GLU A 111 -9.11 -0.89 -7.27
CA GLU A 111 -9.09 -1.16 -8.71
C GLU A 111 -8.38 -0.05 -9.49
N GLU A 112 -8.60 1.21 -9.12
CA GLU A 112 -8.02 2.39 -9.76
C GLU A 112 -6.53 2.62 -9.44
N ILE A 113 -5.93 1.86 -8.53
CA ILE A 113 -4.49 1.93 -8.27
C ILE A 113 -3.71 1.33 -9.46
N VAL A 114 -2.76 2.09 -9.99
CA VAL A 114 -1.97 1.70 -11.17
C VAL A 114 -0.48 1.82 -10.89
N TYR A 115 0.29 0.83 -11.35
CA TYR A 115 1.75 0.91 -11.38
C TYR A 115 2.21 1.84 -12.51
N THR A 116 3.04 2.82 -12.20
CA THR A 116 3.59 3.82 -13.12
C THR A 116 5.10 3.74 -13.27
N GLY A 117 5.76 2.77 -12.62
CA GLY A 117 7.18 2.52 -12.83
C GLY A 117 7.48 2.17 -14.28
N LYS A 118 8.67 2.56 -14.75
CA LYS A 118 9.19 2.26 -16.08
C LYS A 118 9.96 0.94 -16.09
#